data_AF-A0A150TX38-F1
#
_entry.id   AF-A0A150TX38-F1
#
_cell.length_a   1.000
_cell.length_b   1.000
_cell.length_c   1.000
_cell.angle_alpha   90.00
_cell.angle_beta   90.00
_cell.angle_gamma   90.00
#
_symmetry.space_group_name_H-M   'P 1'
#
loop_
_entity.id
_entity.type
_entity.pdbx_description
1 polymer ?
#
loop_
_entity_poly.entity_id
_entity_poly.type
_entity_poly.pdbx_seq_one_letter_code
_entity_poly.pdbx_strand_id
1 'polypeptide(L)'
;MADLYDELEFPPRAEYLDQYKNYQVDIAHWQRLAGQFQKAFRQVYARRSAAVLLVHGPQGSGKSMFSARLAQDHERTRGGAFAPDLRNNLWHALVATDQPDERAIEDVTRDTVLRLVDEHKSQNWLEELRGFATSDKSRVRLIVCDDMHKDSMMRPWTEMSPRDFYEARQAGPDAILAYLAERLNDACRHEFQRSIFVMLSNDQAWIEKLHGHLERWYQGLSTVLTLPVPEAPTLERIVRINTNRLNKVSYWYCLDAAQTEQRKEVRRVLMEGSGFTSSFHAVSQSLDAASRRMGRPGNPNVLTLVTLGSEFAEVQTFLNDREIDAEPGHGASPRHLGVWEMRGPWASKIVRKPSRELLRRARMLESEFMLRWVSLDMVGTYALLQPPAAGDLGDELLLLILRRPSIGTLKSTRDAWRSECAALDTRLDNPPFAAVEVEKLFKDFMTLGQRRSTLYEPALRHRAGAARLFSRGFAVYASLKPDMIVEDPGPPKHGQYAVCALTSADSDDPKDIADAIRRAGHSVEFTAFLRNNLVGIEDYLRDEIERYAGMLESV
;
A
#
# COMPACT_ATOMS: atom_id res chain seq x y z
N MET A 1 17.36 5.11 17.43
CA MET A 1 16.75 6.23 18.18
C MET A 1 15.30 5.86 18.41
N ALA A 2 14.81 5.89 19.65
CA ALA A 2 13.37 5.81 19.90
C ALA A 2 12.74 7.05 19.27
N ASP A 3 11.66 6.89 18.51
CA ASP A 3 10.96 8.03 17.94
C ASP A 3 10.44 8.89 19.10
N LEU A 4 10.75 10.20 19.06
CA LEU A 4 10.37 11.13 20.12
C LEU A 4 8.83 11.29 20.20
N TYR A 5 8.14 11.05 19.08
CA TYR A 5 6.69 11.16 18.91
C TYR A 5 6.14 9.97 18.10
N ASP A 6 4.95 9.49 18.48
CA ASP A 6 4.20 8.45 17.74
C ASP A 6 3.33 9.10 16.65
N GLU A 7 3.96 9.77 15.69
CA GLU A 7 3.27 10.39 14.55
C GLU A 7 3.50 9.60 13.27
N LEU A 8 2.51 9.62 12.36
CA LEU A 8 2.66 8.99 11.06
C LEU A 8 3.46 9.89 10.12
N GLU A 9 4.43 9.30 9.44
CA GLU A 9 5.15 9.89 8.32
C GLU A 9 4.25 9.91 7.08
N PHE A 10 4.04 11.10 6.53
CA PHE A 10 3.45 11.33 5.21
C PHE A 10 3.88 12.70 4.67
N PRO A 11 3.96 12.89 3.34
CA PRO A 11 4.31 14.18 2.77
C PRO A 11 3.21 15.21 3.05
N PRO A 12 3.51 16.34 3.71
CA PRO A 12 2.50 17.37 3.98
C PRO A 12 2.10 18.11 2.70
N ARG A 13 2.98 18.14 1.69
CA ARG A 13 2.77 18.74 0.37
C ARG A 13 3.55 17.97 -0.70
N ALA A 14 3.15 18.16 -1.96
CA ALA A 14 3.78 17.51 -3.10
C ALA A 14 5.26 17.88 -3.29
N GLU A 15 5.71 19.06 -2.81
CA GLU A 15 7.12 19.46 -2.95
C GLU A 15 8.07 18.58 -2.12
N TYR A 16 7.54 17.86 -1.12
CA TYR A 16 8.34 17.04 -0.22
C TYR A 16 8.46 15.58 -0.66
N LEU A 17 7.86 15.17 -1.78
CA LEU A 17 7.83 13.76 -2.20
C LEU A 17 9.22 13.13 -2.31
N ASP A 18 10.24 13.88 -2.71
CA ASP A 18 11.61 13.39 -2.83
C ASP A 18 12.19 12.92 -1.48
N GLN A 19 11.62 13.38 -0.36
CA GLN A 19 11.98 12.97 0.99
C GLN A 19 11.32 11.62 1.37
N TYR A 20 10.27 11.21 0.67
CA TYR A 20 9.46 10.02 0.97
C TYR A 20 9.56 8.99 -0.16
N LYS A 21 10.73 8.36 -0.30
CA LYS A 21 11.04 7.41 -1.39
C LYS A 21 10.05 6.27 -1.57
N ASN A 22 9.38 5.83 -0.51
CA ASN A 22 8.42 4.72 -0.56
C ASN A 22 6.97 5.17 -0.85
N TYR A 23 6.70 6.48 -0.94
CA TYR A 23 5.36 6.99 -1.25
C TYR A 23 4.97 6.64 -2.70
N GLN A 24 3.76 6.11 -2.89
CA GLN A 24 3.18 5.79 -4.19
C GLN A 24 2.09 6.77 -4.58
N VAL A 25 2.23 7.28 -5.80
CA VAL A 25 1.18 8.04 -6.49
C VAL A 25 0.37 7.06 -7.34
N ASP A 26 -0.92 6.92 -7.03
CA ASP A 26 -1.85 6.18 -7.88
C ASP A 26 -2.31 7.07 -9.03
N ILE A 27 -2.02 6.71 -10.27
CA ILE A 27 -2.38 7.50 -11.45
C ILE A 27 -3.76 7.12 -12.03
N ALA A 28 -4.40 6.07 -11.52
CA ALA A 28 -5.67 5.56 -12.06
C ALA A 28 -6.78 6.61 -11.99
N HIS A 29 -6.84 7.39 -10.90
CA HIS A 29 -7.83 8.46 -10.75
C HIS A 29 -7.61 9.64 -11.72
N TRP A 30 -6.45 9.72 -12.40
CA TRP A 30 -6.16 10.72 -13.43
C TRP A 30 -6.43 10.25 -14.86
N GLN A 31 -6.90 9.02 -15.07
CA GLN A 31 -7.13 8.46 -16.42
C GLN A 31 -8.10 9.31 -17.27
N ARG A 32 -9.13 9.88 -16.66
CA ARG A 32 -10.06 10.76 -17.38
C ARG A 32 -9.38 12.04 -17.88
N LEU A 33 -8.48 12.60 -17.07
CA LEU A 33 -7.66 13.75 -17.46
C LEU A 33 -6.70 13.35 -18.61
N ALA A 34 -6.12 12.14 -18.52
CA ALA A 34 -5.21 11.62 -19.52
C ALA A 34 -5.82 11.55 -20.93
N GLY A 35 -7.05 11.06 -21.06
CA GLY A 35 -7.73 10.98 -22.35
C GLY A 35 -7.97 12.34 -23.02
N GLN A 36 -8.20 13.40 -22.25
CA GLN A 36 -8.37 14.75 -22.81
C GLN A 36 -7.04 15.39 -23.16
N PHE A 37 -6.03 15.18 -22.31
CA PHE A 37 -4.66 15.59 -22.59
C PHE A 37 -4.16 14.97 -23.90
N GLN A 38 -4.38 13.67 -24.10
CA GLN A 38 -3.97 12.94 -25.30
C GLN A 38 -4.55 13.56 -26.58
N LYS A 39 -5.79 14.06 -26.55
CA LYS A 39 -6.41 14.76 -27.69
C LYS A 39 -5.70 16.06 -28.01
N ALA A 40 -5.44 16.90 -27.00
CA ALA A 40 -4.71 18.15 -27.19
C ALA A 40 -3.28 17.88 -27.66
N PHE A 41 -2.63 16.87 -27.10
CA PHE A 41 -1.30 16.44 -27.48
C PHE A 41 -1.21 16.05 -28.96
N ARG A 42 -2.11 15.16 -29.43
CA ARG A 42 -2.19 14.76 -30.85
C ARG A 42 -2.39 15.96 -31.77
N GLN A 43 -3.24 16.92 -31.38
CA GLN A 43 -3.48 18.12 -32.18
C GLN A 43 -2.23 18.99 -32.31
N VAL A 44 -1.55 19.29 -31.19
CA VAL A 44 -0.33 20.10 -31.18
C VAL A 44 0.80 19.39 -31.92
N TYR A 45 1.00 18.09 -31.68
CA TYR A 45 2.04 17.29 -32.33
C TYR A 45 1.88 17.21 -33.85
N ALA A 46 0.63 17.15 -34.35
CA ALA A 46 0.33 17.08 -35.78
C ALA A 46 0.33 18.46 -36.46
N ARG A 47 -0.29 19.47 -35.83
CA ARG A 47 -0.57 20.77 -36.45
C ARG A 47 0.42 21.87 -36.09
N ARG A 48 1.29 21.64 -35.11
CA ARG A 48 2.21 22.65 -34.55
C ARG A 48 1.48 23.89 -33.99
N SER A 49 0.21 23.73 -33.62
CA SER A 49 -0.60 24.76 -32.98
C SER A 49 -0.28 24.90 -31.49
N ALA A 50 -0.95 25.80 -30.79
CA ALA A 50 -0.96 25.84 -29.33
C ALA A 50 -2.28 25.28 -28.78
N ALA A 51 -2.27 24.83 -27.53
CA ALA A 51 -3.48 24.42 -26.79
C ALA A 51 -3.38 24.83 -25.31
N VAL A 52 -4.51 25.14 -24.69
CA VAL A 52 -4.60 25.48 -23.26
C VAL A 52 -5.54 24.52 -22.56
N LEU A 53 -5.01 23.76 -21.60
CA LEU A 53 -5.77 22.88 -20.72
C LEU A 53 -5.94 23.59 -19.37
N LEU A 54 -7.16 24.04 -19.09
CA LEU A 54 -7.52 24.68 -17.83
C LEU A 54 -8.04 23.61 -16.86
N VAL A 55 -7.23 23.23 -15.88
CA VAL A 55 -7.51 22.11 -14.97
C VAL A 55 -7.97 22.62 -13.62
N HIS A 56 -9.26 22.49 -13.35
CA HIS A 56 -9.84 22.77 -12.03
C HIS A 56 -9.71 21.55 -11.13
N GLY A 57 -9.25 21.71 -9.90
CA GLY A 57 -9.43 20.71 -8.87
C GLY A 57 -9.48 21.36 -7.48
N PRO A 58 -10.39 20.94 -6.58
CA PRO A 58 -10.46 21.50 -5.24
C PRO A 58 -9.14 21.29 -4.47
N GLN A 59 -8.98 21.97 -3.33
CA GLN A 59 -7.84 21.72 -2.45
C GLN A 59 -7.78 20.22 -2.06
N GLY A 60 -6.60 19.61 -2.10
CA GLY A 60 -6.43 18.18 -1.77
C GLY A 60 -6.73 17.19 -2.90
N SER A 61 -7.15 17.63 -4.10
CA SER A 61 -7.36 16.79 -5.29
C SER A 61 -6.08 16.24 -5.95
N GLY A 62 -4.89 16.67 -5.51
CA GLY A 62 -3.62 16.19 -6.04
C GLY A 62 -3.10 16.93 -7.28
N LYS A 63 -3.46 18.19 -7.50
CA LYS A 63 -2.94 19.02 -8.61
C LYS A 63 -1.41 19.10 -8.65
N SER A 64 -0.79 19.52 -7.55
CA SER A 64 0.68 19.62 -7.45
C SER A 64 1.36 18.25 -7.56
N MET A 65 0.70 17.21 -7.02
CA MET A 65 1.14 15.80 -7.18
C MET A 65 1.13 15.36 -8.64
N PHE A 66 0.10 15.74 -9.41
CA PHE A 66 0.00 15.46 -10.84
C PHE A 66 1.16 16.11 -11.61
N SER A 67 1.42 17.39 -11.36
CA SER A 67 2.51 18.14 -12.00
C SER A 67 3.88 17.53 -11.71
N ALA A 68 4.17 17.23 -10.43
CA ALA A 68 5.43 16.62 -10.01
C ALA A 68 5.59 15.21 -10.61
N ARG A 69 4.54 14.39 -10.57
CA ARG A 69 4.58 13.03 -11.12
C ARG A 69 4.78 13.04 -12.63
N LEU A 70 4.12 13.94 -13.34
CA LEU A 70 4.24 14.07 -14.79
C LEU A 70 5.68 14.41 -15.20
N ALA A 71 6.31 15.36 -14.50
CA ALA A 71 7.72 15.71 -14.73
C ALA A 71 8.66 14.53 -14.42
N GLN A 72 8.47 13.85 -13.30
CA GLN A 72 9.27 12.70 -12.90
C GLN A 72 9.17 11.56 -13.93
N ASP A 73 7.96 11.24 -14.38
CA ASP A 73 7.72 10.15 -15.34
C ASP A 73 8.22 10.50 -16.75
N HIS A 74 8.14 11.76 -17.18
CA HIS A 74 8.76 12.22 -18.43
C HIS A 74 10.29 12.06 -18.38
N GLU A 75 10.95 12.51 -17.32
CA GLU A 75 12.41 12.37 -17.17
C GLU A 75 12.85 10.91 -17.01
N ARG A 76 12.06 10.08 -16.30
CA ARG A 76 12.30 8.63 -16.22
C ARG A 76 12.21 7.96 -17.58
N THR A 77 11.23 8.35 -18.39
CA THR A 77 11.07 7.83 -19.77
C THR A 77 12.22 8.28 -20.64
N ARG A 78 12.60 9.57 -20.56
CA ARG A 78 13.77 10.13 -21.25
C ARG A 78 15.07 9.42 -20.89
N GLY A 79 15.19 8.92 -19.65
CA GLY A 79 16.30 8.10 -19.16
C GLY A 79 16.31 6.65 -19.64
N GLY A 80 15.34 6.21 -20.46
CA GLY A 80 15.33 4.90 -21.10
C GLY A 80 14.13 3.99 -20.75
N ALA A 81 13.18 4.45 -19.93
CA ALA A 81 12.01 3.65 -19.55
C ALA A 81 10.91 3.66 -20.63
N PHE A 82 11.21 3.21 -21.85
CA PHE A 82 10.31 3.32 -23.01
C PHE A 82 9.22 2.25 -23.08
N ALA A 83 9.40 1.12 -22.38
CA ALA A 83 8.40 0.05 -22.35
C ALA A 83 7.04 0.59 -21.86
N PRO A 84 5.93 0.40 -22.61
CA PRO A 84 4.63 0.95 -22.24
C PRO A 84 4.18 0.52 -20.84
N ASP A 85 3.90 1.52 -19.99
CA ASP A 85 3.43 1.32 -18.61
C ASP A 85 2.34 2.33 -18.28
N LEU A 86 1.16 2.13 -18.87
CA LEU A 86 0.02 3.02 -18.65
C LEU A 86 -0.56 2.97 -17.22
N ARG A 87 -0.09 2.04 -16.39
CA ARG A 87 -0.58 1.84 -15.01
C ARG A 87 0.26 2.58 -13.99
N ASN A 88 1.55 2.74 -14.23
CA ASN A 88 2.44 3.41 -13.27
C ASN A 88 3.23 4.58 -13.86
N ASN A 89 3.17 4.84 -15.16
CA ASN A 89 3.83 5.98 -15.79
C ASN A 89 2.76 6.93 -16.36
N LEU A 90 2.59 8.08 -15.70
CA LEU A 90 1.63 9.10 -16.10
C LEU A 90 1.96 9.68 -17.47
N TRP A 91 3.24 9.93 -17.76
CA TRP A 91 3.66 10.41 -19.08
C TRP A 91 3.20 9.46 -20.19
N HIS A 92 3.42 8.15 -20.03
CA HIS A 92 2.93 7.14 -20.97
C HIS A 92 1.41 7.19 -21.11
N ALA A 93 0.67 7.29 -20.00
CA ALA A 93 -0.79 7.41 -20.04
C ALA A 93 -1.27 8.66 -20.78
N LEU A 94 -0.52 9.76 -20.75
CA LEU A 94 -0.86 11.02 -21.42
C LEU A 94 -0.54 11.02 -22.93
N VAL A 95 0.54 10.37 -23.35
CA VAL A 95 1.06 10.52 -24.73
C VAL A 95 1.01 9.27 -25.59
N ALA A 96 0.74 8.10 -25.01
CA ALA A 96 0.64 6.86 -25.78
C ALA A 96 -0.39 6.96 -26.90
N THR A 97 -0.22 6.15 -27.94
CA THR A 97 -1.21 5.93 -29.00
C THR A 97 -2.28 4.94 -28.52
N ASP A 98 -3.31 4.70 -29.34
CA ASP A 98 -4.36 3.72 -29.02
C ASP A 98 -3.81 2.28 -28.92
N GLN A 99 -2.66 2.03 -29.55
CA GLN A 99 -1.86 0.82 -29.43
C GLN A 99 -0.45 1.21 -28.98
N PRO A 100 -0.20 1.27 -27.66
CA PRO A 100 1.07 1.77 -27.12
C PRO A 100 2.23 0.92 -27.60
N ASP A 101 3.19 1.56 -28.26
CA ASP A 101 4.42 0.92 -28.72
C ASP A 101 5.64 1.69 -28.19
N GLU A 102 6.70 0.93 -27.90
CA GLU A 102 7.92 1.46 -27.28
C GLU A 102 8.59 2.55 -28.13
N ARG A 103 8.57 2.39 -29.45
CA ARG A 103 9.18 3.35 -30.40
C ARG A 103 8.41 4.66 -30.45
N ALA A 104 7.08 4.61 -30.47
CA ALA A 104 6.26 5.81 -30.43
C ALA A 104 6.43 6.56 -29.10
N ILE A 105 6.53 5.84 -27.97
CA ILE A 105 6.84 6.46 -26.68
C ILE A 105 8.22 7.13 -26.72
N GLU A 106 9.24 6.44 -27.23
CA GLU A 106 10.58 6.99 -27.40
C GLU A 106 10.58 8.25 -28.28
N ASP A 107 9.99 8.17 -29.47
CA ASP A 107 9.91 9.27 -30.44
C ASP A 107 9.18 10.47 -29.87
N VAL A 108 8.01 10.27 -29.25
CA VAL A 108 7.22 11.35 -28.65
C VAL A 108 7.94 11.97 -27.45
N THR A 109 8.63 11.17 -26.64
CA THR A 109 9.41 11.66 -25.50
C THR A 109 10.60 12.50 -25.96
N ARG A 110 11.32 12.05 -26.99
CA ARG A 110 12.44 12.78 -27.58
C ARG A 110 12.00 14.10 -28.20
N ASP A 111 10.84 14.09 -28.85
CA ASP A 111 10.26 15.23 -29.56
C ASP A 111 9.59 16.25 -28.61
N THR A 112 9.48 15.94 -27.32
CA THR A 112 8.78 16.77 -26.32
C THR A 112 9.70 17.23 -25.21
N VAL A 113 9.62 18.52 -24.89
CA VAL A 113 10.23 19.11 -23.70
C VAL A 113 9.15 19.50 -22.70
N LEU A 114 9.37 19.19 -21.42
CA LEU A 114 8.48 19.53 -20.32
C LEU A 114 9.12 20.64 -19.46
N ARG A 115 8.33 21.66 -19.12
CA ARG A 115 8.71 22.73 -18.18
C ARG A 115 7.63 22.89 -17.12
N LEU A 116 8.03 22.70 -15.86
CA LEU A 116 7.24 23.17 -14.71
C LEU A 116 7.60 24.64 -14.46
N VAL A 117 6.59 25.51 -14.44
CA VAL A 117 6.76 26.90 -14.03
C VAL A 117 6.75 26.97 -12.51
N ASP A 118 7.74 27.68 -11.96
CA ASP A 118 7.95 27.85 -10.52
C ASP A 118 8.29 29.32 -10.25
N GLU A 119 7.30 30.10 -9.82
CA GLU A 119 7.42 31.53 -9.59
C GLU A 119 8.34 31.89 -8.42
N HIS A 120 8.64 30.93 -7.55
CA HIS A 120 9.54 31.14 -6.41
C HIS A 120 11.01 31.14 -6.84
N LYS A 121 11.33 30.56 -8.00
CA LYS A 121 12.70 30.52 -8.54
C LYS A 121 13.07 31.76 -9.34
N SER A 122 12.13 32.36 -10.07
CA SER A 122 12.39 33.58 -10.85
C SER A 122 11.18 34.51 -10.87
N GLN A 123 11.42 35.78 -10.55
CA GLN A 123 10.41 36.84 -10.69
C GLN A 123 10.13 37.21 -12.17
N ASN A 124 11.00 36.79 -13.10
CA ASN A 124 10.88 37.03 -14.54
C ASN A 124 10.56 35.73 -15.31
N TRP A 125 9.93 34.76 -14.66
CA TRP A 125 9.69 33.43 -15.22
C TRP A 125 9.01 33.46 -16.60
N LEU A 126 8.10 34.43 -16.86
CA LEU A 126 7.39 34.51 -18.14
C LEU A 126 8.32 34.95 -19.28
N GLU A 127 9.19 35.92 -19.03
CA GLU A 127 10.19 36.37 -20.02
C GLU A 127 11.23 35.28 -20.30
N GLU A 128 11.68 34.56 -19.27
CA GLU A 128 12.52 33.38 -19.43
C GLU A 128 11.83 32.29 -20.26
N LEU A 129 10.53 32.08 -20.02
CA LEU A 129 9.73 31.11 -20.75
C LEU A 129 9.51 31.53 -22.21
N ARG A 130 9.30 32.83 -22.50
CA ARG A 130 9.24 33.39 -23.87
C ARG A 130 10.56 33.21 -24.61
N GLY A 131 11.69 33.51 -23.95
CA GLY A 131 13.03 33.29 -24.50
C GLY A 131 13.31 31.82 -24.79
N PHE A 132 12.90 30.92 -23.88
CA PHE A 132 12.95 29.48 -24.10
C PHE A 132 12.08 29.05 -25.28
N ALA A 133 10.83 29.51 -25.36
CA ALA A 133 9.93 29.16 -26.47
C ALA A 133 10.40 29.70 -27.82
N THR A 134 11.14 30.81 -27.85
CA THR A 134 11.71 31.32 -29.11
C THR A 134 12.92 30.51 -29.57
N SER A 135 13.72 30.01 -28.63
CA SER A 135 14.96 29.26 -28.92
C SER A 135 14.75 27.75 -29.12
N ASP A 136 13.77 27.16 -28.46
CA ASP A 136 13.52 25.72 -28.49
C ASP A 136 12.92 25.23 -29.82
N LYS A 137 13.48 24.12 -30.32
CA LYS A 137 13.10 23.49 -31.58
C LYS A 137 12.29 22.21 -31.41
N SER A 138 11.92 21.84 -30.19
CA SER A 138 11.14 20.64 -29.91
C SER A 138 9.81 20.68 -30.67
N ARG A 139 9.29 19.49 -31.00
CA ARG A 139 8.05 19.39 -31.77
C ARG A 139 6.83 19.73 -30.93
N VAL A 140 6.88 19.40 -29.64
CA VAL A 140 5.88 19.78 -28.65
C VAL A 140 6.58 20.32 -27.40
N ARG A 141 5.98 21.34 -26.80
CA ARG A 141 6.41 21.89 -25.51
C ARG A 141 5.27 21.75 -24.53
N LEU A 142 5.49 21.05 -23.43
CA LEU A 142 4.53 20.95 -22.35
C LEU A 142 4.92 21.91 -21.24
N ILE A 143 4.07 22.91 -21.01
CA ILE A 143 4.28 23.93 -19.99
C ILE A 143 3.22 23.74 -18.92
N VAL A 144 3.63 23.42 -17.70
CA VAL A 144 2.73 23.18 -16.58
C VAL A 144 2.86 24.34 -15.60
N CYS A 145 1.74 24.98 -15.30
CA CYS A 145 1.66 26.10 -14.37
C CYS A 145 0.69 25.74 -13.25
N ASP A 146 1.20 25.57 -12.03
CA ASP A 146 0.35 25.34 -10.85
C ASP A 146 -0.15 26.66 -10.24
N ASP A 147 -1.27 26.62 -9.53
CA ASP A 147 -1.90 27.78 -8.87
C ASP A 147 -2.02 29.05 -9.73
N MET A 148 -2.48 28.91 -10.98
CA MET A 148 -2.55 30.01 -11.95
C MET A 148 -3.44 31.20 -11.54
N HIS A 149 -4.32 31.04 -10.54
CA HIS A 149 -5.15 32.10 -9.97
C HIS A 149 -4.38 33.07 -9.05
N LYS A 150 -3.12 32.76 -8.70
CA LYS A 150 -2.26 33.64 -7.88
C LYS A 150 -1.75 34.84 -8.65
N ASP A 151 -1.56 35.94 -7.94
CA ASP A 151 -1.11 37.22 -8.50
C ASP A 151 0.31 37.13 -9.08
N SER A 152 1.17 36.32 -8.45
CA SER A 152 2.52 36.01 -8.93
C SER A 152 2.53 35.33 -10.30
N MET A 153 1.47 34.58 -10.62
CA MET A 153 1.30 33.89 -11.89
C MET A 153 0.58 34.76 -12.92
N MET A 154 -0.41 35.57 -12.52
CA MET A 154 -1.19 36.38 -13.45
C MET A 154 -0.51 37.70 -13.83
N ARG A 155 0.07 38.42 -12.87
CA ARG A 155 0.61 39.77 -13.08
C ARG A 155 1.67 39.84 -14.19
N PRO A 156 2.59 38.86 -14.35
CA PRO A 156 3.55 38.88 -15.45
C PRO A 156 2.90 38.96 -16.84
N TRP A 157 1.72 38.34 -17.02
CA TRP A 157 0.99 38.40 -18.30
C TRP A 157 0.39 39.76 -18.60
N THR A 158 0.14 40.59 -17.57
CA THR A 158 -0.53 41.87 -17.76
C THR A 158 0.44 43.02 -18.06
N GLU A 159 1.75 42.81 -17.87
CA GLU A 159 2.79 43.86 -18.01
C GLU A 159 2.53 45.11 -17.13
N MET A 160 1.62 45.00 -16.15
CA MET A 160 1.25 46.08 -15.24
C MET A 160 2.24 46.21 -14.09
N SER A 161 2.40 47.44 -13.58
CA SER A 161 3.07 47.64 -12.30
C SER A 161 2.30 46.92 -11.16
N PRO A 162 2.95 46.53 -10.06
CA PRO A 162 2.26 45.92 -8.91
C PRO A 162 1.07 46.75 -8.40
N ARG A 163 1.19 48.08 -8.44
CA ARG A 163 0.15 49.01 -8.01
C ARG A 163 -1.06 48.96 -8.95
N ASP A 164 -0.83 49.13 -10.25
CA ASP A 164 -1.93 49.18 -11.24
C ASP A 164 -2.67 47.84 -11.30
N PHE A 165 -1.94 46.72 -11.19
CA PHE A 165 -2.53 45.39 -11.14
C PHE A 165 -3.46 45.24 -9.93
N TYR A 166 -3.03 45.72 -8.75
CA TYR A 166 -3.82 45.63 -7.53
C TYR A 166 -5.07 46.53 -7.60
N GLU A 167 -4.93 47.75 -8.11
CA GLU A 167 -6.05 48.67 -8.32
C GLU A 167 -7.07 48.08 -9.33
N ALA A 168 -6.61 47.52 -10.45
CA ALA A 168 -7.46 46.85 -11.43
C ALA A 168 -8.18 45.63 -10.84
N ARG A 169 -7.49 44.84 -10.00
CA ARG A 169 -8.07 43.65 -9.36
C ARG A 169 -9.19 44.02 -8.40
N GLN A 170 -9.02 45.10 -7.63
CA GLN A 170 -10.04 45.61 -6.73
C GLN A 170 -11.27 46.17 -7.48
N ALA A 171 -11.06 46.80 -8.63
CA ALA A 171 -12.15 47.30 -9.47
C ALA A 171 -12.97 46.16 -10.10
N GLY A 172 -12.33 45.01 -10.37
CA GLY A 172 -13.02 43.78 -10.75
C GLY A 172 -12.08 42.79 -11.47
N PRO A 173 -12.04 41.51 -11.08
CA PRO A 173 -11.09 40.54 -11.64
C PRO A 173 -11.33 40.21 -13.12
N ASP A 174 -12.51 40.52 -13.66
CA ASP A 174 -12.87 40.15 -15.03
C ASP A 174 -12.03 40.87 -16.09
N ALA A 175 -11.71 42.16 -15.87
CA ALA A 175 -10.87 42.93 -16.79
C ALA A 175 -9.44 42.38 -16.86
N ILE A 176 -8.90 41.93 -15.72
CA ILE A 176 -7.58 41.28 -15.66
C ILE A 176 -7.61 39.97 -16.46
N LEU A 177 -8.66 39.16 -16.33
CA LEU A 177 -8.78 37.90 -17.04
C LEU A 177 -8.97 38.10 -18.54
N ALA A 178 -9.74 39.11 -18.95
CA ALA A 178 -9.88 39.47 -20.35
C ALA A 178 -8.53 39.86 -20.96
N TYR A 179 -7.74 40.68 -20.25
CA TYR A 179 -6.41 41.09 -20.69
C TYR A 179 -5.42 39.92 -20.73
N LEU A 180 -5.42 39.07 -19.70
CA LEU A 180 -4.62 37.85 -19.67
C LEU A 180 -4.97 36.92 -20.85
N ALA A 181 -6.26 36.74 -21.15
CA ALA A 181 -6.72 35.92 -22.26
C ALA A 181 -6.27 36.46 -23.62
N GLU A 182 -6.35 37.78 -23.83
CA GLU A 182 -5.85 38.44 -25.04
C GLU A 182 -4.34 38.20 -25.21
N ARG A 183 -3.54 38.51 -24.18
CA ARG A 183 -2.08 38.33 -24.21
C ARG A 183 -1.66 36.87 -24.36
N LEU A 184 -2.35 35.95 -23.69
CA LEU A 184 -2.09 34.51 -23.82
C LEU A 184 -2.43 34.01 -25.23
N ASN A 185 -3.54 34.46 -25.81
CA ASN A 185 -3.91 34.11 -27.18
C ASN A 185 -2.87 34.61 -28.19
N ASP A 186 -2.43 35.86 -28.07
CA ASP A 186 -1.39 36.43 -28.94
C ASP A 186 -0.08 35.68 -28.81
N ALA A 187 0.35 35.39 -27.57
CA ALA A 187 1.55 34.61 -27.33
C ALA A 187 1.44 33.18 -27.88
N CYS A 188 0.27 32.53 -27.78
CA CYS A 188 -0.01 31.22 -28.39
C CYS A 188 0.04 31.25 -29.93
N ARG A 189 -0.33 32.37 -30.56
CA ARG A 189 -0.26 32.55 -32.02
C ARG A 189 1.16 32.80 -32.52
N HIS A 190 2.03 33.31 -31.68
CA HIS A 190 3.41 33.68 -32.01
C HIS A 190 4.44 32.80 -31.28
N GLU A 191 4.91 33.25 -30.13
CA GLU A 191 6.05 32.70 -29.39
C GLU A 191 5.83 31.25 -28.95
N PHE A 192 4.59 30.92 -28.56
CA PHE A 192 4.22 29.63 -27.98
C PHE A 192 3.51 28.68 -28.95
N GLN A 193 3.68 28.84 -30.26
CA GLN A 193 3.29 27.77 -31.21
C GLN A 193 3.95 26.44 -30.82
N ARG A 194 3.30 25.29 -31.04
CA ARG A 194 3.77 23.96 -30.59
C ARG A 194 3.70 23.73 -29.07
N SER A 195 3.07 24.62 -28.30
CA SER A 195 2.98 24.47 -26.84
C SER A 195 1.61 23.99 -26.37
N ILE A 196 1.61 23.18 -25.32
CA ILE A 196 0.43 22.84 -24.51
C ILE A 196 0.65 23.49 -23.15
N PHE A 197 -0.22 24.42 -22.78
CA PHE A 197 -0.27 24.96 -21.43
C PHE A 197 -1.21 24.10 -20.58
N VAL A 198 -0.74 23.57 -19.47
CA VAL A 198 -1.55 22.95 -18.42
C VAL A 198 -1.61 23.92 -17.26
N MET A 199 -2.74 24.60 -17.11
CA MET A 199 -2.96 25.63 -16.11
C MET A 199 -3.83 25.05 -15.00
N LEU A 200 -3.26 24.80 -13.83
CA LEU A 200 -3.97 24.23 -12.69
C LEU A 200 -4.46 25.32 -11.75
N SER A 201 -5.69 25.18 -11.25
CA SER A 201 -6.26 26.11 -10.26
C SER A 201 -7.26 25.41 -9.34
N ASN A 202 -7.37 25.90 -8.10
CA ASN A 202 -8.45 25.53 -7.18
C ASN A 202 -9.71 26.40 -7.37
N ASP A 203 -9.59 27.55 -8.02
CA ASP A 203 -10.69 28.48 -8.27
C ASP A 203 -11.42 28.11 -9.58
N GLN A 204 -12.58 27.47 -9.44
CA GLN A 204 -13.42 27.08 -10.57
C GLN A 204 -13.97 28.29 -11.34
N ALA A 205 -14.41 29.33 -10.63
CA ALA A 205 -14.99 30.51 -11.25
C ALA A 205 -13.95 31.27 -12.08
N TRP A 206 -12.70 31.29 -11.60
CA TRP A 206 -11.56 31.82 -12.36
C TRP A 206 -11.34 31.05 -13.66
N ILE A 207 -11.34 29.71 -13.62
CA ILE A 207 -11.15 28.86 -14.80
C ILE A 207 -12.26 29.08 -15.83
N GLU A 208 -13.50 29.09 -15.39
CA GLU A 208 -14.67 29.26 -16.27
C GLU A 208 -14.67 30.63 -16.95
N LYS A 209 -14.33 31.69 -16.21
CA LYS A 209 -14.20 33.05 -16.76
C LYS A 209 -13.05 33.15 -17.76
N LEU A 210 -11.87 32.64 -17.41
CA LEU A 210 -10.72 32.65 -18.32
C LEU A 210 -11.03 31.86 -19.60
N HIS A 211 -11.65 30.69 -19.49
CA HIS A 211 -12.11 29.91 -20.63
C HIS A 211 -13.05 30.74 -21.53
N GLY A 212 -14.05 31.38 -20.94
CA GLY A 212 -15.00 32.23 -21.68
C GLY A 212 -14.32 33.36 -22.44
N HIS A 213 -13.28 33.99 -21.89
CA HIS A 213 -12.50 35.01 -22.58
C HIS A 213 -11.60 34.45 -23.67
N LEU A 214 -10.94 33.30 -23.44
CA LEU A 214 -10.10 32.65 -24.45
C LEU A 214 -10.90 32.20 -25.68
N GLU A 215 -12.08 31.63 -25.47
CA GLU A 215 -12.95 31.19 -26.57
C GLU A 215 -13.51 32.35 -27.41
N ARG A 216 -13.60 33.56 -26.87
CA ARG A 216 -13.96 34.76 -27.65
C ARG A 216 -12.86 35.15 -28.64
N TRP A 217 -11.59 34.99 -28.27
CA TRP A 217 -10.45 35.34 -29.11
C TRP A 217 -10.09 34.23 -30.11
N TYR A 218 -10.17 32.97 -29.69
CA TYR A 218 -9.90 31.82 -30.53
C TYR A 218 -10.70 30.58 -30.08
N GLN A 219 -11.74 30.26 -30.85
CA GLN A 219 -12.60 29.10 -30.59
C GLN A 219 -11.79 27.79 -30.67
N GLY A 220 -11.85 27.00 -29.59
CA GLY A 220 -11.15 25.73 -29.46
C GLY A 220 -9.69 25.83 -28.98
N LEU A 221 -9.21 27.02 -28.60
CA LEU A 221 -7.89 27.17 -27.99
C LEU A 221 -7.82 26.48 -26.63
N SER A 222 -8.91 26.55 -25.88
CA SER A 222 -8.92 26.18 -24.46
C SER A 222 -9.91 25.06 -24.17
N THR A 223 -9.57 24.20 -23.22
CA THR A 223 -10.45 23.13 -22.73
C THR A 223 -10.45 23.13 -21.22
N VAL A 224 -11.64 23.17 -20.62
CA VAL A 224 -11.82 23.04 -19.18
C VAL A 224 -11.87 21.57 -18.79
N LEU A 225 -11.06 21.21 -17.83
CA LEU A 225 -10.94 19.86 -17.29
C LEU A 225 -11.12 19.92 -15.77
N THR A 226 -11.72 18.87 -15.21
CA THR A 226 -11.85 18.71 -13.76
C THR A 226 -10.95 17.58 -13.30
N LEU A 227 -10.15 17.85 -12.28
CA LEU A 227 -9.41 16.90 -11.48
C LEU A 227 -10.27 16.54 -10.26
N PRO A 228 -11.02 15.42 -10.29
CA PRO A 228 -11.85 15.02 -9.18
C PRO A 228 -10.98 14.60 -7.99
N VAL A 229 -11.51 14.79 -6.78
CA VAL A 229 -11.00 14.04 -5.62
C VAL A 229 -11.28 12.55 -5.88
N PRO A 230 -10.34 11.64 -5.56
CA PRO A 230 -10.62 10.21 -5.68
C PRO A 230 -11.89 9.82 -4.92
N GLU A 231 -12.66 8.89 -5.47
CA GLU A 231 -13.79 8.27 -4.78
C GLU A 231 -13.32 7.65 -3.45
N ALA A 232 -14.19 7.65 -2.44
CA ALA A 232 -13.83 7.25 -1.07
C ALA A 232 -13.08 5.90 -0.99
N PRO A 233 -13.49 4.81 -1.67
CA PRO A 233 -12.74 3.55 -1.64
C PRO A 233 -11.33 3.65 -2.24
N THR A 234 -11.17 4.47 -3.28
CA THR A 234 -9.87 4.73 -3.92
C THR A 234 -8.99 5.59 -3.02
N LEU A 235 -9.57 6.64 -2.40
CA LEU A 235 -8.89 7.51 -1.46
C LEU A 235 -8.37 6.71 -0.25
N GLU A 236 -9.21 5.89 0.36
CA GLU A 236 -8.83 5.04 1.49
C GLU A 236 -7.72 4.07 1.10
N ARG A 237 -7.82 3.43 -0.07
CA ARG A 237 -6.77 2.54 -0.57
C ARG A 237 -5.42 3.25 -0.68
N ILE A 238 -5.38 4.45 -1.26
CA ILE A 238 -4.14 5.22 -1.42
C ILE A 238 -3.57 5.62 -0.06
N VAL A 239 -4.42 6.06 0.86
CA VAL A 239 -4.02 6.43 2.22
C VAL A 239 -3.45 5.21 2.95
N ARG A 240 -4.15 4.07 2.92
CA ARG A 240 -3.72 2.81 3.53
C ARG A 240 -2.35 2.35 3.02
N ILE A 241 -2.19 2.24 1.70
CA ILE A 241 -0.95 1.76 1.08
C ILE A 241 0.23 2.63 1.50
N ASN A 242 0.05 3.96 1.45
CA ASN A 242 1.11 4.90 1.79
C ASN A 242 1.39 4.94 3.30
N THR A 243 0.37 4.83 4.15
CA THR A 243 0.57 4.66 5.59
C THR A 243 1.44 3.44 5.85
N ASN A 244 1.10 2.28 5.27
CA ASN A 244 1.87 1.04 5.43
C ASN A 244 3.31 1.16 4.92
N ARG A 245 3.53 1.81 3.77
CA ARG A 245 4.86 1.96 3.17
C ARG A 245 5.81 2.90 3.92
N LEU A 246 5.26 3.96 4.51
CA LEU A 246 6.06 4.97 5.18
C LEU A 246 6.28 4.66 6.66
N ASN A 247 5.37 3.92 7.29
CA ASN A 247 5.33 3.83 8.75
C ASN A 247 5.75 2.47 9.30
N LYS A 248 6.09 2.47 10.59
CA LYS A 248 6.36 1.28 11.40
C LYS A 248 5.09 0.57 11.88
N VAL A 249 3.93 1.18 11.67
CA VAL A 249 2.61 0.63 12.00
C VAL A 249 1.73 0.71 10.77
N SER A 250 0.82 -0.24 10.67
CA SER A 250 -0.18 -0.32 9.61
C SER A 250 -1.33 0.65 9.80
N TYR A 251 -2.01 0.99 8.71
CA TYR A 251 -3.27 1.74 8.70
C TYR A 251 -4.32 1.18 9.67
N TRP A 252 -4.56 -0.14 9.67
CA TRP A 252 -5.64 -0.68 10.51
C TRP A 252 -5.27 -0.73 11.98
N TYR A 253 -4.00 -0.90 12.32
CA TYR A 253 -3.52 -0.70 13.69
C TYR A 253 -3.91 0.67 14.25
N CYS A 254 -3.76 1.74 13.44
CA CYS A 254 -4.12 3.09 13.84
C CYS A 254 -5.62 3.18 14.19
N LEU A 255 -6.46 2.61 13.33
CA LEU A 255 -7.91 2.55 13.55
C LEU A 255 -8.29 1.67 14.74
N ASP A 256 -7.62 0.54 14.94
CA ASP A 256 -7.83 -0.34 16.07
C ASP A 256 -7.47 0.30 17.40
N ALA A 257 -6.43 1.14 17.40
CA ALA A 257 -6.03 1.94 18.55
C ALA A 257 -7.04 3.06 18.82
N ALA A 258 -7.74 3.56 17.81
CA ALA A 258 -8.70 4.65 17.96
C ALA A 258 -10.00 4.25 18.72
N GLN A 259 -10.57 5.22 19.43
CA GLN A 259 -11.94 5.19 19.94
C GLN A 259 -12.97 5.28 18.81
N THR A 260 -14.21 4.89 19.12
CA THR A 260 -15.33 4.87 18.18
C THR A 260 -15.54 6.19 17.44
N GLU A 261 -15.54 7.32 18.16
CA GLU A 261 -15.77 8.63 17.54
C GLU A 261 -14.64 9.03 16.58
N GLN A 262 -13.39 8.67 16.89
CA GLN A 262 -12.28 8.92 15.98
C GLN A 262 -12.37 8.06 14.72
N ARG A 263 -12.86 6.81 14.80
CA ARG A 263 -13.10 5.98 13.61
C ARG A 263 -14.19 6.56 12.72
N LYS A 264 -15.28 7.07 13.32
CA LYS A 264 -16.34 7.78 12.60
C LYS A 264 -15.80 9.02 11.91
N GLU A 265 -14.94 9.77 12.58
CA GLU A 265 -14.30 10.96 12.00
C GLU A 265 -13.44 10.60 10.78
N VAL A 266 -12.59 9.57 10.89
CA VAL A 266 -11.82 9.08 9.73
C VAL A 266 -12.73 8.67 8.58
N ARG A 267 -13.80 7.90 8.86
CA ARG A 267 -14.78 7.51 7.84
C ARG A 267 -15.43 8.73 7.20
N ARG A 268 -15.87 9.70 8.00
CA ARG A 268 -16.49 10.95 7.54
C ARG A 268 -15.57 11.71 6.58
N VAL A 269 -14.31 11.92 6.97
CA VAL A 269 -13.29 12.61 6.15
C VAL A 269 -13.07 11.90 4.81
N LEU A 270 -13.01 10.56 4.82
CA LEU A 270 -12.87 9.74 3.61
C LEU A 270 -14.11 9.84 2.70
N MET A 271 -15.31 9.80 3.28
CA MET A 271 -16.58 9.82 2.54
C MET A 271 -16.92 11.21 1.97
N GLU A 272 -16.53 12.29 2.65
CA GLU A 272 -16.76 13.67 2.21
C GLU A 272 -15.82 14.13 1.08
N GLY A 273 -14.79 13.35 0.75
CA GLY A 273 -13.84 13.72 -0.29
C GLY A 273 -12.92 14.88 0.13
N SER A 274 -12.51 14.93 1.39
CA SER A 274 -11.66 16.00 1.95
C SER A 274 -10.21 16.00 1.45
N GLY A 275 -9.86 15.11 0.49
CA GLY A 275 -8.54 14.99 -0.12
C GLY A 275 -7.53 14.16 0.68
N PHE A 276 -6.33 13.98 0.11
CA PHE A 276 -5.29 13.11 0.69
C PHE A 276 -4.77 13.58 2.04
N THR A 277 -4.34 14.85 2.15
CA THR A 277 -3.72 15.40 3.36
C THR A 277 -4.65 15.32 4.58
N SER A 278 -5.91 15.72 4.41
CA SER A 278 -6.94 15.63 5.47
C SER A 278 -7.15 14.20 5.93
N SER A 279 -7.16 13.24 4.99
CA SER A 279 -7.32 11.81 5.29
C SER A 279 -6.13 11.25 6.08
N PHE A 280 -4.89 11.60 5.71
CA PHE A 280 -3.71 11.21 6.48
C PHE A 280 -3.70 11.82 7.88
N HIS A 281 -4.05 13.10 8.03
CA HIS A 281 -4.14 13.73 9.34
C HIS A 281 -5.19 13.07 10.23
N ALA A 282 -6.38 12.77 9.70
CA ALA A 282 -7.44 12.09 10.45
C ALA A 282 -6.98 10.71 10.95
N VAL A 283 -6.22 9.98 10.13
CA VAL A 283 -5.62 8.69 10.51
C VAL A 283 -4.50 8.89 11.52
N SER A 284 -3.64 9.88 11.37
CA SER A 284 -2.56 10.16 12.34
C SER A 284 -3.11 10.51 13.72
N GLN A 285 -4.16 11.34 13.78
CA GLN A 285 -4.86 11.71 15.02
C GLN A 285 -5.49 10.52 15.75
N SER A 286 -5.67 9.38 15.07
CA SER A 286 -6.14 8.15 15.72
C SER A 286 -5.11 7.53 16.68
N LEU A 287 -3.83 7.91 16.55
CA LEU A 287 -2.76 7.49 17.45
C LEU A 287 -2.56 8.42 18.65
N ASP A 288 -3.23 9.58 18.69
CA ASP A 288 -3.11 10.53 19.80
C ASP A 288 -3.56 9.90 21.11
N ALA A 289 -2.87 10.20 22.21
CA ALA A 289 -3.15 9.62 23.51
C ALA A 289 -4.62 9.82 23.95
N ALA A 290 -5.23 10.96 23.61
CA ALA A 290 -6.63 11.26 23.90
C ALA A 290 -7.61 10.44 23.04
N SER A 291 -7.20 10.08 21.82
CA SER A 291 -7.98 9.32 20.84
C SER A 291 -7.85 7.81 21.01
N ARG A 292 -6.85 7.35 21.79
CA ARG A 292 -6.61 5.92 22.04
C ARG A 292 -7.75 5.31 22.86
N ARG A 293 -8.21 4.14 22.43
CA ARG A 293 -9.23 3.35 23.12
C ARG A 293 -8.75 2.88 24.49
N MET A 294 -9.67 2.80 25.43
CA MET A 294 -9.48 2.04 26.66
C MET A 294 -10.02 0.62 26.47
N GLY A 295 -9.19 -0.40 26.69
CA GLY A 295 -9.59 -1.81 26.65
C GLY A 295 -8.79 -2.68 25.68
N ARG A 296 -9.30 -3.89 25.39
CA ARG A 296 -8.60 -4.93 24.64
C ARG A 296 -8.34 -4.53 23.18
N PRO A 297 -7.15 -4.66 22.61
CA PRO A 297 -6.91 -4.33 21.19
C PRO A 297 -7.79 -5.16 20.23
N GLY A 298 -7.88 -4.71 18.97
CA GLY A 298 -8.51 -5.49 17.91
C GLY A 298 -7.83 -6.86 17.72
N ASN A 299 -8.57 -7.84 17.20
CA ASN A 299 -7.99 -9.15 16.91
C ASN A 299 -7.09 -9.06 15.66
N PRO A 300 -5.81 -9.44 15.75
CA PRO A 300 -4.93 -9.45 14.59
C PRO A 300 -5.27 -10.61 13.64
N ASN A 301 -4.68 -10.57 12.44
CA ASN A 301 -4.52 -11.75 11.61
C ASN A 301 -3.55 -12.74 12.28
N VAL A 302 -3.59 -14.01 11.87
CA VAL A 302 -2.74 -15.05 12.46
C VAL A 302 -1.82 -15.63 11.38
N LEU A 303 -0.52 -15.57 11.64
CA LEU A 303 0.49 -16.36 10.94
C LEU A 303 0.85 -17.55 11.82
N THR A 304 0.60 -18.77 11.35
CA THR A 304 1.01 -19.99 12.05
C THR A 304 2.25 -20.57 11.40
N LEU A 305 3.38 -20.56 12.11
CA LEU A 305 4.59 -21.27 11.69
C LEU A 305 4.54 -22.69 12.29
N VAL A 306 4.68 -23.71 11.45
CA VAL A 306 4.78 -25.11 11.87
C VAL A 306 6.20 -25.63 11.58
N THR A 307 6.96 -25.96 12.62
CA THR A 307 8.29 -26.57 12.49
C THR A 307 8.20 -28.09 12.64
N LEU A 308 8.54 -28.81 11.56
CA LEU A 308 8.52 -30.26 11.47
C LEU A 308 9.88 -30.86 11.86
N GLY A 309 9.87 -31.66 12.91
CA GLY A 309 11.01 -32.37 13.51
C GLY A 309 11.84 -31.53 14.49
N SER A 310 11.35 -30.37 14.91
CA SER A 310 12.02 -29.51 15.90
C SER A 310 11.49 -29.81 17.30
N GLU A 311 12.40 -29.92 18.27
CA GLU A 311 12.02 -30.19 19.66
C GLU A 311 11.53 -28.92 20.38
N PHE A 312 10.68 -29.09 21.39
CA PHE A 312 10.17 -27.98 22.20
C PHE A 312 11.31 -27.13 22.79
N ALA A 313 12.33 -27.79 23.34
CA ALA A 313 13.46 -27.12 23.99
C ALA A 313 14.26 -26.24 23.02
N GLU A 314 14.46 -26.67 21.77
CA GLU A 314 15.19 -25.89 20.77
C GLU A 314 14.47 -24.60 20.42
N VAL A 315 13.14 -24.67 20.20
CA VAL A 315 12.31 -23.47 19.93
C VAL A 315 12.25 -22.56 21.14
N GLN A 316 12.06 -23.12 22.35
CA GLN A 316 12.03 -22.33 23.58
C GLN A 316 13.36 -21.58 23.80
N THR A 317 14.50 -22.24 23.60
CA THR A 317 15.82 -21.59 23.67
C THR A 317 15.96 -20.51 22.61
N PHE A 318 15.54 -20.76 21.37
CA PHE A 318 15.59 -19.76 20.30
C PHE A 318 14.78 -18.49 20.63
N LEU A 319 13.59 -18.65 21.20
CA LEU A 319 12.72 -17.54 21.61
C LEU A 319 13.31 -16.78 22.79
N ASN A 320 13.82 -17.50 23.81
CA ASN A 320 14.45 -16.92 25.00
C ASN A 320 15.72 -16.13 24.64
N ASP A 321 16.58 -16.67 23.77
CA ASP A 321 17.80 -16.02 23.29
C ASP A 321 17.55 -14.68 22.57
N ARG A 322 16.31 -14.45 22.15
CA ARG A 322 15.86 -13.23 21.46
C ARG A 322 14.93 -12.39 22.32
N GLU A 323 14.70 -12.78 23.56
CA GLU A 323 13.81 -12.10 24.50
C GLU A 323 12.38 -11.94 23.93
N ILE A 324 11.91 -12.91 23.15
CA ILE A 324 10.55 -12.89 22.59
C ILE A 324 9.58 -13.35 23.66
N ASP A 325 8.60 -12.49 23.98
CA ASP A 325 7.54 -12.82 24.93
C ASP A 325 6.51 -13.71 24.25
N ALA A 326 6.44 -14.96 24.70
CA ALA A 326 5.65 -16.01 24.08
C ALA A 326 4.79 -16.69 25.15
N GLU A 327 3.48 -16.64 24.99
CA GLU A 327 2.57 -17.36 25.87
C GLU A 327 2.56 -18.85 25.48
N PRO A 328 2.95 -19.78 26.38
CA PRO A 328 2.90 -21.20 26.08
C PRO A 328 1.44 -21.67 25.91
N GLY A 329 1.23 -22.47 24.88
CA GLY A 329 -0.07 -23.01 24.50
C GLY A 329 -0.50 -24.22 25.32
N HIS A 330 0.38 -24.79 26.16
CA HIS A 330 0.10 -25.80 27.20
C HIS A 330 1.40 -26.29 27.85
N GLY A 331 1.31 -26.81 29.08
CA GLY A 331 2.42 -27.44 29.79
C GLY A 331 3.61 -26.51 30.06
N ALA A 332 4.53 -26.93 30.93
CA ALA A 332 5.80 -26.22 31.12
C ALA A 332 6.94 -26.83 30.27
N SER A 333 6.81 -28.09 29.87
CA SER A 333 7.80 -28.83 29.09
C SER A 333 7.13 -30.00 28.34
N PRO A 334 6.31 -29.71 27.32
CA PRO A 334 5.72 -30.76 26.49
C PRO A 334 6.81 -31.51 25.71
N ARG A 335 6.53 -32.76 25.34
CA ARG A 335 7.54 -33.66 24.76
C ARG A 335 7.56 -33.64 23.24
N HIS A 336 6.39 -33.77 22.62
CA HIS A 336 6.24 -33.98 21.18
C HIS A 336 5.65 -32.76 20.46
N LEU A 337 4.78 -32.01 21.14
CA LEU A 337 4.04 -30.87 20.61
C LEU A 337 4.38 -29.60 21.39
N GLY A 338 5.00 -28.62 20.74
CA GLY A 338 5.19 -27.27 21.27
C GLY A 338 4.18 -26.28 20.66
N VAL A 339 3.62 -25.37 21.46
CA VAL A 339 2.76 -24.30 20.97
C VAL A 339 3.08 -23.00 21.69
N TRP A 340 3.28 -21.92 20.94
CA TRP A 340 3.52 -20.58 21.46
C TRP A 340 2.66 -19.55 20.72
N GLU A 341 2.11 -18.60 21.46
CA GLU A 341 1.41 -17.44 20.91
C GLU A 341 2.20 -16.16 21.20
N MET A 342 2.53 -15.40 20.16
CA MET A 342 3.32 -14.18 20.24
C MET A 342 2.53 -13.01 19.64
N ARG A 343 2.12 -12.07 20.49
CA ARG A 343 1.28 -10.92 20.09
C ARG A 343 2.08 -9.65 19.83
N GLY A 344 3.35 -9.64 20.21
CA GLY A 344 4.28 -8.54 19.98
C GLY A 344 5.60 -8.77 20.72
N PRO A 345 6.56 -7.87 20.52
CA PRO A 345 7.40 -7.88 19.32
C PRO A 345 7.96 -9.30 19.04
N TRP A 346 7.64 -9.85 17.87
CA TRP A 346 8.14 -11.15 17.41
C TRP A 346 9.01 -10.99 16.15
N ALA A 347 8.48 -10.38 15.08
CA ALA A 347 9.17 -10.18 13.81
C ALA A 347 10.44 -9.31 13.96
N SER A 348 10.33 -8.24 14.74
CA SER A 348 11.40 -7.27 14.98
C SER A 348 12.54 -7.82 15.86
N LYS A 349 12.27 -8.91 16.60
CA LYS A 349 13.24 -9.60 17.47
C LYS A 349 13.83 -10.86 16.83
N ILE A 350 13.18 -11.45 15.83
CA ILE A 350 13.67 -12.67 15.16
C ILE A 350 15.02 -12.46 14.49
N VAL A 351 15.18 -11.36 13.74
CA VAL A 351 16.38 -11.11 12.94
C VAL A 351 17.42 -10.36 13.77
N ARG A 352 18.63 -10.91 13.88
CA ARG A 352 19.73 -10.26 14.57
C ARG A 352 20.26 -9.12 13.70
N LYS A 353 20.25 -7.89 14.25
CA LYS A 353 20.73 -6.66 13.58
C LYS A 353 19.98 -6.39 12.25
N PRO A 354 18.66 -6.20 12.27
CA PRO A 354 17.90 -5.92 11.05
C PRO A 354 18.33 -4.57 10.46
N SER A 355 18.22 -4.43 9.13
CA SER A 355 18.32 -3.11 8.50
C SER A 355 17.17 -2.21 8.99
N ARG A 356 17.32 -0.88 8.85
CA ARG A 356 16.26 0.07 9.25
C ARG A 356 14.94 -0.24 8.54
N GLU A 357 15.01 -0.59 7.26
CA GLU A 357 13.83 -0.91 6.44
C GLU A 357 13.19 -2.23 6.87
N LEU A 358 13.98 -3.27 7.12
CA LEU A 358 13.46 -4.54 7.62
C LEU A 358 12.81 -4.37 9.00
N LEU A 359 13.40 -3.56 9.89
CA LEU A 359 12.82 -3.28 11.20
C LEU A 359 11.47 -2.54 11.08
N ARG A 360 11.35 -1.59 10.16
CA ARG A 360 10.08 -0.90 9.87
C ARG A 360 9.02 -1.89 9.40
N ARG A 361 9.35 -2.72 8.41
CA ARG A 361 8.48 -3.78 7.89
C ARG A 361 8.07 -4.79 8.95
N ALA A 362 9.00 -5.22 9.78
CA ALA A 362 8.75 -6.16 10.86
C ALA A 362 7.74 -5.59 11.88
N ARG A 363 7.91 -4.33 12.28
CA ARG A 363 6.97 -3.66 13.19
C ARG A 363 5.58 -3.45 12.56
N MET A 364 5.54 -3.11 11.28
CA MET A 364 4.27 -2.99 10.54
C MET A 364 3.56 -4.35 10.43
N LEU A 365 4.32 -5.43 10.25
CA LEU A 365 3.76 -6.78 10.25
C LEU A 365 3.20 -7.15 11.63
N GLU A 366 3.95 -6.89 12.70
CA GLU A 366 3.51 -7.12 14.09
C GLU A 366 2.23 -6.37 14.45
N SER A 367 1.99 -5.20 13.84
CA SER A 367 0.79 -4.42 14.09
C SER A 367 -0.47 -4.99 13.44
N GLU A 368 -0.33 -5.92 12.48
CA GLU A 368 -1.45 -6.60 11.80
C GLU A 368 -1.53 -8.10 12.07
N PHE A 369 -0.41 -8.74 12.39
CA PHE A 369 -0.28 -10.18 12.55
C PHE A 369 0.32 -10.54 13.91
N MET A 370 -0.31 -11.51 14.57
CA MET A 370 0.35 -12.29 15.60
C MET A 370 1.01 -13.53 14.98
N LEU A 371 2.10 -13.98 15.58
CA LEU A 371 2.73 -15.25 15.25
C LEU A 371 2.25 -16.33 16.23
N ARG A 372 1.81 -17.45 15.69
CA ARG A 372 1.61 -18.69 16.43
C ARG A 372 2.67 -19.68 15.96
N TRP A 373 3.50 -20.19 16.86
CA TRP A 373 4.49 -21.20 16.51
C TRP A 373 4.01 -22.54 17.04
N VAL A 374 3.91 -23.54 16.16
CA VAL A 374 3.65 -24.93 16.49
C VAL A 374 4.90 -25.73 16.14
N SER A 375 5.48 -26.43 17.11
CA SER A 375 6.61 -27.33 16.86
C SER A 375 6.16 -28.76 17.04
N LEU A 376 6.54 -29.62 16.10
CA LEU A 376 6.34 -31.06 16.19
C LEU A 376 7.71 -31.71 16.16
N ASP A 377 8.00 -32.56 17.12
CA ASP A 377 9.16 -33.44 17.05
C ASP A 377 8.97 -34.50 15.93
N MET A 378 9.88 -35.46 15.81
CA MET A 378 9.76 -36.49 14.77
C MET A 378 8.56 -37.42 14.94
N VAL A 379 8.11 -37.66 16.18
CA VAL A 379 6.92 -38.48 16.45
C VAL A 379 5.66 -37.74 16.01
N GLY A 380 5.50 -36.48 16.42
CA GLY A 380 4.40 -35.62 16.00
C GLY A 380 4.40 -35.37 14.50
N THR A 381 5.58 -35.19 13.90
CA THR A 381 5.74 -35.05 12.45
C THR A 381 5.29 -36.32 11.74
N TYR A 382 5.74 -37.50 12.17
CA TYR A 382 5.34 -38.76 11.57
C TYR A 382 3.82 -38.96 11.64
N ALA A 383 3.20 -38.68 12.81
CA ALA A 383 1.77 -38.76 13.01
C ALA A 383 1.00 -37.84 12.03
N LEU A 384 1.42 -36.59 11.89
CA LEU A 384 0.80 -35.63 10.97
C LEU A 384 0.87 -36.07 9.50
N LEU A 385 1.98 -36.70 9.10
CA LEU A 385 2.22 -37.11 7.71
C LEU A 385 1.59 -38.46 7.34
N GLN A 386 0.98 -39.18 8.29
CA GLN A 386 0.26 -40.41 7.94
C GLN A 386 -0.95 -40.12 7.05
N PRO A 387 -1.40 -41.09 6.23
CA PRO A 387 -2.68 -40.99 5.54
C PRO A 387 -3.85 -40.80 6.53
N PRO A 388 -4.89 -40.03 6.17
CA PRO A 388 -6.04 -39.81 7.03
C PRO A 388 -6.80 -41.11 7.35
N ALA A 389 -7.11 -41.32 8.61
CA ALA A 389 -7.98 -42.36 9.13
C ALA A 389 -8.89 -41.78 10.23
N ALA A 390 -10.12 -42.30 10.36
CA ALA A 390 -11.08 -41.74 11.31
C ALA A 390 -10.53 -41.77 12.76
N GLY A 391 -10.40 -40.58 13.37
CA GLY A 391 -9.88 -40.43 14.74
C GLY A 391 -8.36 -40.59 14.86
N ASP A 392 -7.61 -40.45 13.77
CA ASP A 392 -6.15 -40.51 13.81
C ASP A 392 -5.51 -39.23 14.38
N LEU A 393 -4.32 -39.40 14.97
CA LEU A 393 -3.58 -38.31 15.63
C LEU A 393 -3.22 -37.15 14.69
N GLY A 394 -2.98 -37.43 13.42
CA GLY A 394 -2.65 -36.41 12.42
C GLY A 394 -3.83 -35.49 12.08
N ASP A 395 -5.07 -35.97 12.13
CA ASP A 395 -6.25 -35.13 11.94
C ASP A 395 -6.45 -34.20 13.14
N GLU A 396 -6.23 -34.70 14.35
CA GLU A 396 -6.26 -33.89 15.57
C GLU A 396 -5.16 -32.82 15.58
N LEU A 397 -3.94 -33.19 15.17
CA LEU A 397 -2.82 -32.26 15.01
C LEU A 397 -3.13 -31.18 13.95
N LEU A 398 -3.69 -31.58 12.80
CA LEU A 398 -4.06 -30.62 11.77
C LEU A 398 -5.16 -29.67 12.25
N LEU A 399 -6.21 -30.16 12.92
CA LEU A 399 -7.25 -29.31 13.51
C LEU A 399 -6.70 -28.34 14.55
N LEU A 400 -5.71 -28.77 15.34
CA LEU A 400 -5.00 -27.90 16.27
C LEU A 400 -4.18 -26.82 15.56
N ILE A 401 -3.46 -27.16 14.48
CA ILE A 401 -2.70 -26.20 13.65
C ILE A 401 -3.64 -25.16 13.02
N LEU A 402 -4.78 -25.61 12.51
CA LEU A 402 -5.79 -24.77 11.87
C LEU A 402 -6.58 -23.88 12.83
N ARG A 403 -6.41 -24.06 14.14
CA ARG A 403 -7.10 -23.24 15.14
C ARG A 403 -6.61 -21.80 15.11
N ARG A 404 -7.55 -20.85 15.04
CA ARG A 404 -7.27 -19.42 15.11
C ARG A 404 -7.43 -18.89 16.54
N PRO A 405 -6.35 -18.49 17.23
CA PRO A 405 -6.47 -17.79 18.50
C PRO A 405 -7.08 -16.39 18.32
N SER A 406 -7.79 -15.93 19.35
CA SER A 406 -8.42 -14.60 19.39
C SER A 406 -8.23 -13.98 20.77
N ILE A 407 -8.04 -12.66 20.82
CA ILE A 407 -7.95 -11.87 22.06
C ILE A 407 -9.31 -11.88 22.78
N GLY A 408 -10.39 -12.04 22.02
CA GLY A 408 -11.75 -12.16 22.53
C GLY A 408 -12.06 -13.51 23.18
N THR A 409 -11.25 -14.55 22.95
CA THR A 409 -11.54 -15.91 23.43
C THR A 409 -11.67 -15.95 24.95
N LEU A 410 -12.77 -16.53 25.43
CA LEU A 410 -13.03 -16.71 26.87
C LEU A 410 -11.92 -17.52 27.53
N LYS A 411 -11.62 -17.22 28.80
CA LYS A 411 -10.59 -17.93 29.55
C LYS A 411 -10.87 -19.45 29.60
N SER A 412 -12.12 -19.84 29.85
CA SER A 412 -12.54 -21.25 29.88
C SER A 412 -12.25 -21.97 28.55
N THR A 413 -12.52 -21.34 27.41
CA THR A 413 -12.23 -21.90 26.09
C THR A 413 -10.73 -22.02 25.85
N ARG A 414 -9.93 -21.02 26.27
CA ARG A 414 -8.47 -21.12 26.20
C ARG A 414 -7.93 -22.26 27.07
N ASP A 415 -8.43 -22.41 28.29
CA ASP A 415 -8.01 -23.47 29.20
C ASP A 415 -8.41 -24.87 28.67
N ALA A 416 -9.57 -24.99 28.03
CA ALA A 416 -9.99 -26.21 27.33
C ALA A 416 -9.03 -26.54 26.17
N TRP A 417 -8.67 -25.55 25.35
CA TRP A 417 -7.70 -25.73 24.27
C TRP A 417 -6.33 -26.19 24.78
N ARG A 418 -5.84 -25.59 25.88
CA ARG A 418 -4.59 -26.03 26.51
C ARG A 418 -4.65 -27.48 26.98
N SER A 419 -5.81 -27.89 27.51
CA SER A 419 -6.04 -29.26 27.98
C SER A 419 -6.09 -30.25 26.81
N GLU A 420 -6.71 -29.89 25.68
CA GLU A 420 -6.71 -30.68 24.45
C GLU A 420 -5.29 -30.85 23.89
N CYS A 421 -4.49 -29.77 23.84
CA CYS A 421 -3.08 -29.85 23.45
C CYS A 421 -2.31 -30.85 24.33
N ALA A 422 -2.49 -30.79 25.65
CA ALA A 422 -1.80 -31.68 26.59
C ALA A 422 -2.23 -33.14 26.47
N ALA A 423 -3.52 -33.38 26.23
CA ALA A 423 -4.03 -34.72 25.95
C ALA A 423 -3.44 -35.27 24.65
N LEU A 424 -3.30 -34.43 23.62
CA LEU A 424 -2.70 -34.82 22.34
C LEU A 424 -1.20 -35.13 22.48
N ASP A 425 -0.44 -34.29 23.19
CA ASP A 425 0.98 -34.53 23.50
C ASP A 425 1.18 -35.86 24.26
N THR A 426 0.34 -36.11 25.27
CA THR A 426 0.37 -37.38 26.04
C THR A 426 0.05 -38.60 25.18
N ARG A 427 -0.84 -38.48 24.20
CA ARG A 427 -1.15 -39.59 23.27
C ARG A 427 -0.01 -39.88 22.31
N LEU A 428 0.84 -38.90 22.02
CA LEU A 428 2.05 -39.08 21.21
C LEU A 428 3.15 -39.86 21.95
N ASP A 429 3.09 -39.99 23.29
CA ASP A 429 4.02 -40.86 24.03
C ASP A 429 3.86 -42.35 23.67
N ASN A 430 2.65 -42.75 23.27
CA ASN A 430 2.32 -44.13 22.91
C ASN A 430 1.61 -44.17 21.55
N PRO A 431 2.31 -43.84 20.45
CA PRO A 431 1.68 -43.71 19.16
C PRO A 431 1.27 -45.08 18.60
N PRO A 432 0.26 -45.15 17.72
CA PRO A 432 -0.22 -46.39 17.11
C PRO A 432 0.70 -46.90 15.98
N PHE A 433 1.95 -46.42 15.90
CA PHE A 433 2.94 -46.74 14.86
C PHE A 433 4.29 -47.12 15.50
N ALA A 434 5.11 -47.85 14.75
CA ALA A 434 6.34 -48.41 15.29
C ALA A 434 7.47 -47.36 15.31
N ALA A 435 8.30 -47.37 16.36
CA ALA A 435 9.43 -46.44 16.49
C ALA A 435 10.42 -46.50 15.30
N VAL A 436 10.58 -47.68 14.69
CA VAL A 436 11.43 -47.87 13.49
C VAL A 436 10.95 -47.04 12.29
N GLU A 437 9.66 -46.78 12.18
CA GLU A 437 9.09 -45.97 11.09
C GLU A 437 9.40 -44.48 11.29
N VAL A 438 9.36 -44.01 12.55
CA VAL A 438 9.77 -42.65 12.93
C VAL A 438 11.26 -42.45 12.68
N GLU A 439 12.10 -43.42 13.08
CA GLU A 439 13.55 -43.38 12.81
C GLU A 439 13.86 -43.34 11.32
N LYS A 440 13.09 -44.08 10.51
CA LYS A 440 13.22 -44.04 9.05
C LYS A 440 12.89 -42.65 8.52
N LEU A 441 11.76 -42.07 8.93
CA LEU A 441 11.40 -40.70 8.54
C LEU A 441 12.50 -39.71 8.92
N PHE A 442 13.03 -39.79 10.14
CA PHE A 442 14.12 -38.92 10.60
C PHE A 442 15.36 -39.02 9.71
N LYS A 443 15.79 -40.25 9.36
CA LYS A 443 16.92 -40.47 8.45
C LYS A 443 16.66 -39.88 7.06
N ASP A 444 15.46 -40.05 6.51
CA ASP A 444 15.07 -39.49 5.21
C ASP A 444 15.11 -37.95 5.27
N PHE A 445 14.54 -37.39 6.33
CA PHE A 445 14.50 -35.96 6.60
C PHE A 445 15.92 -35.34 6.72
N MET A 446 16.84 -36.02 7.41
CA MET A 446 18.23 -35.60 7.50
C MET A 446 18.96 -35.69 6.14
N THR A 447 18.72 -36.77 5.38
CA THR A 447 19.41 -37.04 4.11
C THR A 447 18.96 -36.11 2.99
N LEU A 448 17.67 -35.78 2.91
CA LEU A 448 17.09 -35.03 1.79
C LEU A 448 17.42 -33.54 1.80
N GLY A 449 17.86 -32.97 2.94
CA GLY A 449 18.17 -31.54 3.02
C GLY A 449 17.00 -30.67 2.56
N GLN A 450 17.21 -29.76 1.61
CA GLN A 450 16.15 -28.91 1.05
C GLN A 450 15.02 -29.68 0.34
N ARG A 451 15.25 -30.93 -0.08
CA ARG A 451 14.24 -31.75 -0.77
C ARG A 451 13.21 -32.38 0.19
N ARG A 452 13.28 -32.11 1.50
CA ARG A 452 12.30 -32.58 2.49
C ARG A 452 10.86 -32.24 2.15
N SER A 453 10.62 -31.10 1.49
CA SER A 453 9.29 -30.68 1.04
C SER A 453 8.59 -31.70 0.13
N THR A 454 9.36 -32.51 -0.62
CA THR A 454 8.77 -33.56 -1.45
C THR A 454 8.14 -34.69 -0.64
N LEU A 455 8.45 -34.80 0.67
CA LEU A 455 7.82 -35.75 1.57
C LEU A 455 6.60 -35.17 2.27
N TYR A 456 6.74 -33.99 2.89
CA TYR A 456 5.68 -33.47 3.74
C TYR A 456 4.58 -32.74 2.96
N GLU A 457 4.88 -32.01 1.88
CA GLU A 457 3.83 -31.26 1.15
C GLU A 457 2.74 -32.17 0.56
N PRO A 458 3.05 -33.31 -0.11
CA PRO A 458 2.01 -34.18 -0.65
C PRO A 458 1.12 -34.79 0.44
N ALA A 459 1.71 -35.19 1.57
CA ALA A 459 0.99 -35.75 2.70
C ALA A 459 0.05 -34.71 3.35
N LEU A 460 0.55 -33.49 3.58
CA LEU A 460 -0.26 -32.40 4.11
C LEU A 460 -1.39 -31.99 3.16
N ARG A 461 -1.12 -31.92 1.85
CA ARG A 461 -2.15 -31.67 0.82
C ARG A 461 -3.24 -32.75 0.84
N HIS A 462 -2.84 -34.01 0.92
CA HIS A 462 -3.77 -35.13 0.97
C HIS A 462 -4.66 -35.05 2.22
N ARG A 463 -4.07 -34.79 3.40
CA ARG A 463 -4.79 -34.69 4.66
C ARG A 463 -5.71 -33.48 4.76
N ALA A 464 -5.27 -32.34 4.27
CA ALA A 464 -6.07 -31.13 4.31
C ALA A 464 -7.33 -31.19 3.45
N GLY A 465 -7.31 -32.03 2.41
CA GLY A 465 -8.43 -32.25 1.49
C GLY A 465 -8.65 -31.07 0.54
N ALA A 466 -9.64 -31.23 -0.36
CA ALA A 466 -9.95 -30.23 -1.39
C ALA A 466 -10.56 -28.92 -0.84
N ALA A 467 -11.03 -28.92 0.40
CA ALA A 467 -11.68 -27.77 1.05
C ALA A 467 -10.69 -26.74 1.63
N ARG A 468 -9.37 -27.03 1.58
CA ARG A 468 -8.32 -26.15 2.10
C ARG A 468 -7.32 -25.84 1.01
N LEU A 469 -7.02 -24.56 0.83
CA LEU A 469 -6.23 -24.07 -0.30
C LEU A 469 -4.74 -24.18 0.03
N PHE A 470 -4.08 -25.20 -0.54
CA PHE A 470 -2.63 -25.38 -0.45
C PHE A 470 -1.88 -24.60 -1.54
N SER A 471 -0.77 -23.97 -1.15
CA SER A 471 0.17 -23.28 -2.05
C SER A 471 -0.50 -22.30 -3.03
N ARG A 472 -1.63 -21.71 -2.62
CA ARG A 472 -2.39 -20.75 -3.43
C ARG A 472 -2.07 -19.33 -2.98
N GLY A 473 -1.92 -18.44 -3.94
CA GLY A 473 -1.74 -17.02 -3.66
C GLY A 473 -2.98 -16.40 -3.01
N PHE A 474 -2.79 -15.39 -2.15
CA PHE A 474 -3.92 -14.58 -1.69
C PHE A 474 -4.60 -13.88 -2.88
N ALA A 475 -5.93 -13.75 -2.84
CA ALA A 475 -6.69 -13.11 -3.91
C ALA A 475 -6.27 -11.65 -4.14
N VAL A 476 -5.91 -10.96 -3.05
CA VAL A 476 -5.44 -9.58 -3.09
C VAL A 476 -3.94 -9.45 -3.41
N TYR A 477 -3.18 -10.55 -3.30
CA TYR A 477 -1.72 -10.55 -3.52
C TYR A 477 -1.21 -11.95 -3.92
N ALA A 478 -1.36 -12.28 -5.20
CA ALA A 478 -1.16 -13.65 -5.71
C ALA A 478 0.30 -14.14 -5.65
N SER A 479 1.28 -13.24 -5.51
CA SER A 479 2.70 -13.59 -5.39
C SER A 479 3.06 -14.19 -4.03
N LEU A 480 2.34 -13.82 -2.96
CA LEU A 480 2.49 -14.47 -1.66
C LEU A 480 1.63 -15.73 -1.62
N LYS A 481 2.30 -16.88 -1.55
CA LYS A 481 1.68 -18.21 -1.53
C LYS A 481 2.03 -18.91 -0.23
N PRO A 482 1.24 -18.71 0.84
CA PRO A 482 1.41 -19.51 2.04
C PRO A 482 1.21 -20.98 1.72
N ASP A 483 1.83 -21.85 2.50
CA ASP A 483 1.61 -23.29 2.33
C ASP A 483 0.15 -23.66 2.45
N MET A 484 -0.58 -23.02 3.37
CA MET A 484 -2.02 -23.19 3.52
C MET A 484 -2.72 -21.91 3.97
N ILE A 485 -3.87 -21.64 3.34
CA ILE A 485 -4.82 -20.61 3.79
C ILE A 485 -5.98 -21.32 4.50
N VAL A 486 -6.25 -20.94 5.74
CA VAL A 486 -7.31 -21.56 6.54
C VAL A 486 -8.65 -20.91 6.20
N GLU A 487 -9.53 -21.65 5.54
CA GLU A 487 -10.92 -21.25 5.29
C GLU A 487 -11.85 -21.97 6.27
N ASP A 488 -12.49 -21.20 7.16
CA ASP A 488 -13.51 -21.70 8.09
C ASP A 488 -14.91 -21.42 7.52
N PRO A 489 -15.76 -22.46 7.34
CA PRO A 489 -17.13 -22.28 6.90
C PRO A 489 -18.07 -21.70 7.97
N GLY A 490 -17.67 -21.64 9.25
CA GLY A 490 -18.49 -21.13 10.35
C GLY A 490 -18.46 -19.61 10.51
N PRO A 491 -19.51 -18.96 11.07
CA PRO A 491 -19.48 -17.56 11.46
C PRO A 491 -18.68 -17.34 12.77
N PRO A 492 -17.77 -16.36 12.84
CA PRO A 492 -17.41 -15.45 11.75
C PRO A 492 -16.59 -16.20 10.69
N LYS A 493 -16.95 -16.01 9.41
CA LYS A 493 -16.19 -16.61 8.30
C LYS A 493 -14.73 -16.16 8.41
N HIS A 494 -13.84 -17.10 8.64
CA HIS A 494 -12.40 -16.88 8.72
C HIS A 494 -11.77 -17.50 7.48
N GLY A 495 -10.68 -16.90 6.98
CA GLY A 495 -10.32 -17.19 5.62
C GLY A 495 -9.07 -16.49 5.13
N GLN A 496 -9.00 -16.43 3.82
CA GLN A 496 -8.12 -15.58 3.06
C GLN A 496 -8.01 -14.17 3.66
N TYR A 497 -6.78 -13.64 3.67
CA TYR A 497 -6.56 -12.23 3.99
C TYR A 497 -7.43 -11.37 3.05
N ALA A 498 -8.32 -10.59 3.64
CA ALA A 498 -9.18 -9.65 2.96
C ALA A 498 -8.78 -8.24 3.37
N VAL A 499 -8.70 -7.35 2.38
CA VAL A 499 -8.47 -5.94 2.62
C VAL A 499 -9.75 -5.36 3.20
N CYS A 500 -9.73 -5.05 4.48
CA CYS A 500 -10.80 -4.31 5.13
C CYS A 500 -10.96 -2.90 4.53
N ALA A 501 -12.09 -2.25 4.78
CA ALA A 501 -12.32 -0.87 4.37
C ALA A 501 -13.27 -0.19 5.35
N LEU A 502 -12.90 0.94 5.95
CA LEU A 502 -13.85 1.78 6.67
C LEU A 502 -14.96 2.26 5.75
N THR A 503 -14.62 2.54 4.49
CA THR A 503 -15.56 2.97 3.46
C THR A 503 -16.52 1.87 3.02
N SER A 504 -16.28 0.60 3.36
CA SER A 504 -17.24 -0.49 3.13
C SER A 504 -18.23 -0.69 4.27
N ALA A 505 -18.18 0.10 5.35
CA ALA A 505 -19.20 0.06 6.39
C ALA A 505 -20.53 0.62 5.85
N ASP A 506 -21.61 -0.14 6.02
CA ASP A 506 -22.95 0.20 5.54
C ASP A 506 -23.50 1.50 6.16
N SER A 507 -23.11 1.80 7.40
CA SER A 507 -23.50 3.01 8.12
C SER A 507 -22.39 3.52 9.05
N ASP A 508 -22.66 4.62 9.76
CA ASP A 508 -21.82 5.15 10.84
C ASP A 508 -22.06 4.47 12.20
N ASP A 509 -22.88 3.41 12.24
CA ASP A 509 -23.05 2.61 13.45
C ASP A 509 -21.69 2.00 13.86
N PRO A 510 -21.28 2.13 15.14
CA PRO A 510 -20.05 1.54 15.65
C PRO A 510 -19.88 0.05 15.34
N LYS A 511 -20.99 -0.71 15.27
CA LYS A 511 -20.98 -2.13 14.94
C LYS A 511 -20.62 -2.36 13.48
N ASP A 512 -21.23 -1.63 12.56
CA ASP A 512 -20.98 -1.75 11.12
C ASP A 512 -19.53 -1.36 10.81
N ILE A 513 -19.02 -0.30 11.45
CA ILE A 513 -17.60 0.10 11.35
C ILE A 513 -16.69 -1.01 11.88
N ALA A 514 -16.99 -1.60 13.03
CA ALA A 514 -16.18 -2.67 13.62
C ALA A 514 -16.21 -3.97 12.79
N ASP A 515 -17.34 -4.26 12.14
CA ASP A 515 -17.49 -5.39 11.23
C ASP A 515 -16.68 -5.16 9.94
N ALA A 516 -16.71 -3.94 9.38
CA ALA A 516 -15.98 -3.57 8.16
C ALA A 516 -14.45 -3.63 8.29
N ILE A 517 -13.93 -3.38 9.50
CA ILE A 517 -12.48 -3.47 9.80
C ILE A 517 -12.06 -4.80 10.44
N ARG A 518 -12.91 -5.81 10.47
CA ARG A 518 -12.61 -7.08 11.14
C ARG A 518 -11.59 -7.92 10.36
N ARG A 519 -10.51 -8.32 11.03
CA ARG A 519 -9.46 -9.18 10.46
C ARG A 519 -9.91 -10.63 10.39
N ALA A 520 -9.79 -11.24 9.22
CA ALA A 520 -10.17 -12.62 8.97
C ALA A 520 -9.00 -13.54 8.61
N GLY A 521 -7.81 -12.98 8.34
CA GLY A 521 -6.67 -13.69 7.78
C GLY A 521 -6.08 -14.72 8.74
N HIS A 522 -5.94 -15.96 8.25
CA HIS A 522 -5.15 -17.02 8.89
C HIS A 522 -4.37 -17.81 7.84
N SER A 523 -3.05 -17.68 7.89
CA SER A 523 -2.13 -18.45 7.06
C SER A 523 -1.27 -19.38 7.89
N VAL A 524 -0.92 -20.52 7.30
CA VAL A 524 -0.03 -21.51 7.89
C VAL A 524 1.15 -21.74 6.96
N GLU A 525 2.35 -21.69 7.52
CA GLU A 525 3.61 -21.99 6.85
C GLU A 525 4.24 -23.22 7.51
N PHE A 526 4.65 -24.19 6.70
CA PHE A 526 5.31 -25.41 7.15
C PHE A 526 6.78 -25.36 6.78
N THR A 527 7.63 -25.68 7.76
CA THR A 527 9.06 -25.77 7.51
C THR A 527 9.68 -26.92 8.28
N ALA A 528 10.66 -27.59 7.69
CA ALA A 528 11.33 -28.74 8.28
C ALA A 528 12.80 -28.43 8.54
N PHE A 529 13.09 -27.63 9.58
CA PHE A 529 14.46 -27.34 10.03
C PHE A 529 14.91 -28.42 11.03
N LEU A 530 15.93 -29.19 10.64
CA LEU A 530 16.50 -30.28 11.47
C LEU A 530 17.99 -30.09 11.75
N ARG A 531 18.49 -28.87 11.61
CA ARG A 531 19.85 -28.57 12.06
C ARG A 531 19.73 -28.18 13.52
N ASN A 532 20.58 -28.77 14.38
CA ASN A 532 20.64 -28.48 15.81
C ASN A 532 20.50 -26.98 16.07
N ASN A 533 19.68 -26.59 17.06
CA ASN A 533 19.44 -25.20 17.44
C ASN A 533 18.78 -24.34 16.34
N LEU A 534 18.00 -24.97 15.44
CA LEU A 534 17.24 -24.29 14.39
C LEU A 534 18.10 -23.44 13.44
N VAL A 535 19.34 -23.85 13.16
CA VAL A 535 20.25 -23.10 12.28
C VAL A 535 19.62 -22.87 10.91
N GLY A 536 19.44 -21.60 10.54
CA GLY A 536 18.83 -21.16 9.27
C GLY A 536 17.36 -20.70 9.38
N ILE A 537 16.68 -20.95 10.51
CA ILE A 537 15.28 -20.50 10.71
C ILE A 537 15.15 -18.98 10.64
N GLU A 538 16.19 -18.24 11.06
CA GLU A 538 16.20 -16.77 11.04
C GLU A 538 16.10 -16.23 9.62
N ASP A 539 16.83 -16.81 8.67
CA ASP A 539 16.81 -16.35 7.27
C ASP A 539 15.49 -16.71 6.60
N TYR A 540 14.94 -17.89 6.91
CA TYR A 540 13.60 -18.25 6.46
C TYR A 540 12.53 -17.28 6.98
N LEU A 541 12.55 -16.97 8.28
CA LEU A 541 11.60 -16.03 8.88
C LEU A 541 11.81 -14.61 8.36
N ARG A 542 13.05 -14.19 8.06
CA ARG A 542 13.35 -12.91 7.40
C ARG A 542 12.63 -12.82 6.06
N ASP A 543 12.75 -13.86 5.23
CA ASP A 543 12.10 -13.91 3.92
C ASP A 543 10.56 -13.91 4.03
N GLU A 544 10.01 -14.59 5.05
CA GLU A 544 8.56 -14.53 5.32
C GLU A 544 8.11 -13.14 5.76
N ILE A 545 8.85 -12.49 6.68
CA ILE A 545 8.56 -11.13 7.13
C ILE A 545 8.53 -10.17 5.94
N GLU A 546 9.51 -10.25 5.04
CA GLU A 546 9.56 -9.40 3.84
C GLU A 546 8.39 -9.65 2.88
N ARG A 547 8.03 -10.92 2.66
CA ARG A 547 6.91 -11.29 1.78
C ARG A 547 5.56 -10.81 2.32
N TYR A 548 5.29 -11.04 3.61
CA TYR A 548 4.04 -10.60 4.25
C TYR A 548 3.97 -9.08 4.39
N ALA A 549 5.08 -8.41 4.72
CA ALA A 549 5.13 -6.95 4.70
C ALA A 549 4.91 -6.39 3.30
N GLY A 550 5.50 -7.01 2.26
CA GLY A 550 5.30 -6.64 0.87
C GLY A 550 3.83 -6.74 0.42
N MET A 551 3.09 -7.74 0.92
CA MET A 551 1.64 -7.80 0.74
C MET A 551 0.96 -6.57 1.33
N LEU A 552 1.20 -6.26 2.61
CA LEU A 552 0.59 -5.12 3.31
C LEU A 552 0.91 -3.76 2.66
N GLU A 553 2.09 -3.61 2.07
CA GLU A 553 2.51 -2.42 1.31
C GLU A 553 1.86 -2.30 -0.07
N SER A 554 1.19 -3.34 -0.55
CA SER A 554 0.62 -3.40 -1.90
C SER A 554 -0.89 -3.27 -1.93
N VAL A 555 -1.57 -3.46 -0.79
CA VAL A 555 -3.03 -3.69 -0.74
C VAL A 555 -3.80 -2.67 0.07
#